data_AF-A0A2E2BV27-F1
#
_entry.id   AF-A0A2E2BV27-F1
#
_cell.length_a   1.000
_cell.length_b   1.000
_cell.length_c   1.000
_cell.angle_alpha   90.00
_cell.angle_beta   90.00
_cell.angle_gamma   90.00
#
_symmetry.space_group_name_H-M   'P 1'
#
loop_
_entity.id
_entity.type
_entity.pdbx_description
1 polymer ?
#
loop_
_entity_poly.entity_id
_entity_poly.type
_entity_poly.pdbx_seq_one_letter_code
_entity_poly.pdbx_strand_id
1 'polypeptide(L)'
;MASTKPGFLLGESGWYGALGIPARLPHEAEAPESWIGWRRQRLKPAITGFLFPSAWSIFFLLAGSIPLFFEAIGSGIGMSNQLAFGLWLTAFGLLWLGAIQAAMKQVEGSVVKMVMWNFFRIETLLMIVLSWVFLNQPSNSIVLFALLVSIPLWFSYLVRIATVLAWPAGRWLLPIAHVDVGLSNLELDWVAESRRWARRPLARRKLESGVVGDTRMELVLFGVRHENHDFIAIHYVHPSGVIMDPFVRNPVGSQVPFSRLGPIFSDVPHVTGSWTLLEDPPVTPVAAEWPAEMIPAWEFEEE
;
A
#
# COMPACT_ATOMS: atom_id res chain seq x y z
N MET A 1 4.35 -36.25 -0.04
CA MET A 1 5.48 -35.30 0.07
C MET A 1 5.18 -34.17 -0.90
N ALA A 2 4.62 -33.07 -0.40
CA ALA A 2 4.32 -31.92 -1.23
C ALA A 2 5.62 -31.11 -1.36
N SER A 3 6.18 -31.10 -2.57
CA SER A 3 7.34 -30.27 -2.90
C SER A 3 6.93 -28.80 -2.78
N THR A 4 7.50 -28.12 -1.80
CA THR A 4 7.36 -26.69 -1.59
C THR A 4 8.15 -26.00 -2.69
N LYS A 5 7.44 -25.49 -3.70
CA LYS A 5 8.05 -24.75 -4.82
C LYS A 5 8.60 -23.41 -4.30
N PRO A 6 9.57 -22.77 -4.98
CA PRO A 6 10.10 -21.43 -4.68
C PRO A 6 9.06 -20.28 -4.52
N GLY A 7 7.76 -20.58 -4.59
CA GLY A 7 6.64 -19.67 -4.38
C GLY A 7 6.45 -19.15 -2.95
N PHE A 8 7.13 -19.68 -1.91
CA PHE A 8 6.98 -19.08 -0.56
C PHE A 8 7.56 -17.66 -0.51
N LEU A 9 8.80 -17.46 -0.97
CA LEU A 9 9.43 -16.14 -1.02
C LEU A 9 8.93 -15.29 -2.20
N LEU A 10 8.62 -15.91 -3.33
CA LEU A 10 8.31 -15.19 -4.56
C LEU A 10 6.82 -14.90 -4.77
N GLY A 11 5.96 -15.55 -3.99
CA GLY A 11 4.51 -15.47 -4.13
C GLY A 11 3.93 -16.46 -5.14
N GLU A 12 2.66 -16.28 -5.47
CA GLU A 12 1.96 -17.16 -6.39
C GLU A 12 2.22 -16.79 -7.86
N SER A 13 2.33 -17.79 -8.73
CA SER A 13 2.64 -17.59 -10.17
C SER A 13 1.61 -16.75 -10.91
N GLY A 14 0.37 -16.68 -10.42
CA GLY A 14 -0.70 -15.88 -11.03
C GLY A 14 -0.59 -14.38 -10.80
N TRP A 15 0.30 -13.91 -9.91
CA TRP A 15 0.37 -12.48 -9.55
C TRP A 15 1.02 -11.60 -10.62
N TYR A 16 1.91 -12.16 -11.45
CA TYR A 16 2.74 -11.43 -12.40
C TYR A 16 2.49 -11.84 -13.87
N GLY A 17 1.40 -12.57 -14.13
CA GLY A 17 0.99 -13.00 -15.48
C GLY A 17 1.51 -14.37 -15.89
N ALA A 18 1.30 -14.72 -17.16
CA ALA A 18 1.53 -16.07 -17.69
C ALA A 18 3.02 -16.43 -17.89
N LEU A 19 3.93 -15.45 -17.85
CA LEU A 19 5.36 -15.62 -18.13
C LEU A 19 6.17 -16.20 -16.95
N GLY A 20 5.50 -16.60 -15.86
CA GLY A 20 6.15 -17.09 -14.65
C GLY A 20 6.66 -15.98 -13.73
N ILE A 21 7.25 -16.37 -12.60
CA ILE A 21 7.76 -15.41 -11.60
C ILE A 21 9.24 -15.15 -11.89
N PRO A 22 9.65 -13.94 -12.29
CA PRO A 22 11.07 -13.63 -12.47
C PRO A 22 11.80 -13.71 -11.13
N ALA A 23 13.06 -14.15 -11.18
CA ALA A 23 13.93 -14.22 -10.01
C ALA A 23 14.02 -12.88 -9.28
N ARG A 24 14.22 -11.81 -10.04
CA ARG A 24 14.30 -10.43 -9.56
C ARG A 24 13.39 -9.52 -10.38
N LEU A 25 12.69 -8.62 -9.71
CA LEU A 25 11.94 -7.57 -10.40
C LEU A 25 12.83 -6.33 -10.62
N PRO A 26 12.65 -5.56 -11.72
CA PRO A 26 13.52 -4.43 -12.04
C PRO A 26 13.61 -3.33 -10.97
N HIS A 27 12.59 -3.20 -10.13
CA HIS A 27 12.52 -2.20 -9.07
C HIS A 27 13.10 -2.68 -7.73
N GLU A 28 13.45 -3.96 -7.60
CA GLU A 28 13.96 -4.54 -6.36
C GLU A 28 15.44 -4.21 -6.13
N ALA A 29 15.74 -3.60 -4.98
CA ALA A 29 17.09 -3.47 -4.48
C ALA A 29 17.45 -4.66 -3.58
N GLU A 30 18.74 -4.95 -3.46
CA GLU A 30 19.25 -5.81 -2.40
C GLU A 30 19.24 -5.03 -1.08
N ALA A 31 19.11 -5.76 0.03
CA ALA A 31 19.35 -5.18 1.34
C ALA A 31 20.86 -4.93 1.54
N PRO A 32 21.24 -4.03 2.45
CA PRO A 32 22.63 -3.83 2.85
C PRO A 32 23.30 -5.11 3.34
N GLU A 33 24.63 -5.17 3.29
CA GLU A 33 25.42 -6.34 3.73
C GLU A 33 25.19 -6.72 5.20
N SER A 34 24.79 -5.77 6.06
CA SER A 34 24.43 -6.04 7.46
C SER A 34 23.20 -6.95 7.61
N TRP A 35 22.38 -7.09 6.56
CA TRP A 35 21.17 -7.93 6.53
C TRP A 35 21.45 -9.39 6.14
N ILE A 36 22.68 -9.88 6.32
CA ILE A 36 23.03 -11.28 6.07
C ILE A 36 22.01 -12.24 6.70
N GLY A 37 21.54 -13.19 5.89
CA GLY A 37 20.54 -14.18 6.28
C GLY A 37 19.09 -13.73 6.19
N TRP A 38 18.80 -12.43 6.06
CA TRP A 38 17.44 -11.96 5.80
C TRP A 38 17.08 -12.14 4.33
N ARG A 39 15.84 -12.56 4.06
CA ARG A 39 15.33 -12.72 2.69
C ARG A 39 13.99 -12.02 2.50
N ARG A 40 13.83 -11.44 1.32
CA ARG A 40 12.58 -10.83 0.89
C ARG A 40 11.53 -11.90 0.61
N GLN A 41 10.35 -11.76 1.21
CA GLN A 41 9.12 -12.39 0.78
C GLN A 41 8.24 -11.35 0.07
N ARG A 42 7.94 -11.60 -1.21
CA ARG A 42 6.99 -10.84 -2.02
C ARG A 42 5.57 -11.11 -1.54
N LEU A 43 4.79 -10.05 -1.41
CA LEU A 43 3.37 -10.11 -1.10
C LEU A 43 2.56 -9.77 -2.34
N LYS A 44 1.28 -10.15 -2.33
CA LYS A 44 0.37 -9.95 -3.45
C LYS A 44 0.31 -8.46 -3.85
N PRO A 45 0.61 -8.09 -5.11
CA PRO A 45 0.50 -6.72 -5.58
C PRO A 45 -0.96 -6.23 -5.49
N ALA A 46 -1.18 -5.15 -4.76
CA ALA A 46 -2.53 -4.66 -4.48
C ALA A 46 -3.12 -3.82 -5.65
N ILE A 47 -2.26 -3.16 -6.44
CA ILE A 47 -2.69 -2.26 -7.53
C ILE A 47 -3.53 -2.94 -8.61
N THR A 48 -3.30 -4.22 -8.89
CA THR A 48 -4.04 -4.96 -9.94
C THR A 48 -5.54 -4.99 -9.66
N GLY A 49 -5.93 -5.16 -8.39
CA GLY A 49 -7.32 -5.13 -7.94
C GLY A 49 -7.94 -3.73 -7.98
N PHE A 50 -7.14 -2.67 -8.06
CA PHE A 50 -7.59 -1.28 -8.07
C PHE A 50 -7.91 -0.77 -9.48
N LEU A 51 -7.36 -1.39 -10.53
CA LEU A 51 -7.59 -1.00 -11.91
C LEU A 51 -9.08 -0.97 -12.28
N PHE A 52 -9.83 -2.03 -11.96
CA PHE A 52 -11.25 -2.11 -12.27
C PHE A 52 -12.08 -1.01 -11.57
N PRO A 53 -11.98 -0.82 -10.23
CA PRO A 53 -12.64 0.29 -9.56
C PRO A 53 -12.25 1.67 -10.11
N SER A 54 -10.97 1.87 -10.45
CA SER A 54 -10.49 3.14 -11.02
C SER A 54 -11.04 3.43 -12.42
N ALA A 55 -11.16 2.41 -13.28
CA ALA A 55 -11.70 2.57 -14.63
C ALA A 55 -13.21 2.85 -14.62
N TRP A 56 -13.96 2.23 -13.71
CA TRP A 56 -15.38 2.52 -13.54
C TRP A 56 -15.62 3.85 -12.83
N SER A 57 -14.74 4.27 -11.92
CA SER A 57 -14.93 5.55 -11.23
C SER A 57 -14.92 6.73 -12.20
N ILE A 58 -14.05 6.77 -13.20
CA ILE A 58 -14.05 7.83 -14.22
C ILE A 58 -15.35 7.80 -15.05
N PHE A 59 -15.84 6.61 -15.41
CA PHE A 59 -17.11 6.47 -16.11
C PHE A 59 -18.26 7.05 -15.27
N PHE A 60 -18.37 6.68 -14.00
CA PHE A 60 -19.41 7.18 -13.10
C PHE A 60 -19.28 8.68 -12.82
N LEU A 61 -18.04 9.19 -12.73
CA LEU A 61 -17.78 10.62 -12.58
C LEU A 61 -18.35 11.39 -13.78
N LEU A 62 -18.06 10.95 -15.00
CA LEU A 62 -18.58 11.57 -16.22
C LEU A 62 -20.10 11.40 -16.35
N ALA A 63 -20.61 10.20 -16.08
CA ALA A 63 -22.04 9.89 -16.16
C ALA A 63 -22.87 10.71 -15.16
N GLY A 64 -22.31 11.10 -14.01
CA GLY A 64 -22.94 12.04 -13.07
C GLY A 64 -22.69 13.51 -13.41
N SER A 65 -21.48 13.86 -13.83
CA SER A 65 -21.08 15.26 -14.05
C SER A 65 -21.68 15.87 -15.32
N ILE A 66 -21.79 15.11 -16.41
CA ILE A 66 -22.31 15.61 -17.69
C ILE A 66 -23.79 16.03 -17.57
N PRO A 67 -24.71 15.21 -17.01
CA PRO A 67 -26.08 15.65 -16.80
C PRO A 67 -26.19 16.88 -15.90
N LEU A 68 -25.44 16.94 -14.79
CA LEU A 68 -25.42 18.10 -13.88
C LEU A 68 -24.92 19.36 -14.58
N PHE A 69 -23.93 19.23 -15.47
CA PHE A 69 -23.43 20.32 -16.28
C PHE A 69 -24.51 20.87 -17.22
N PHE A 70 -25.16 19.99 -17.97
CA PHE A 70 -26.22 20.36 -18.91
C PHE A 70 -27.42 21.00 -18.22
N GLU A 71 -27.81 20.47 -17.06
CA GLU A 71 -28.87 21.06 -16.24
C GLU A 71 -28.49 22.48 -15.80
N ALA A 72 -27.25 22.68 -15.31
CA ALA A 72 -26.80 23.98 -14.82
C ALA A 72 -26.73 25.05 -15.94
N ILE A 73 -26.46 24.67 -17.20
CA ILE A 73 -26.47 25.61 -18.34
C ILE A 73 -27.86 25.75 -18.99
N GLY A 74 -28.90 25.09 -18.46
CA GLY A 74 -30.28 25.20 -18.94
C GLY A 74 -30.64 24.30 -20.14
N SER A 75 -29.81 23.32 -20.47
CA SER A 75 -30.03 22.35 -21.56
C SER A 75 -30.07 20.92 -21.03
N GLY A 76 -30.81 20.70 -19.94
CA GLY A 76 -30.97 19.42 -19.28
C GLY A 76 -31.31 18.26 -20.23
N ILE A 77 -30.69 17.11 -19.99
CA ILE A 77 -30.82 15.91 -20.84
C ILE A 77 -31.91 14.94 -20.34
N GLY A 78 -32.78 15.38 -19.42
CA GLY A 78 -33.88 14.58 -18.87
C GLY A 78 -33.50 13.60 -17.75
N MET A 79 -32.25 13.62 -17.27
CA MET A 79 -31.83 12.85 -16.10
C MET A 79 -32.15 13.61 -14.80
N SER A 80 -32.64 12.92 -13.76
CA SER A 80 -32.86 13.55 -12.47
C SER A 80 -31.55 13.91 -11.77
N ASN A 81 -31.51 15.08 -11.11
CA ASN A 81 -30.34 15.56 -10.38
C ASN A 81 -29.88 14.60 -9.27
N GLN A 82 -30.82 13.90 -8.64
CA GLN A 82 -30.53 12.89 -7.62
C GLN A 82 -29.77 11.69 -8.20
N LEU A 83 -30.17 11.21 -9.38
CA LEU A 83 -29.48 10.12 -10.05
C LEU A 83 -28.08 10.56 -10.50
N ALA A 84 -27.97 11.75 -11.10
CA ALA A 84 -26.69 12.29 -11.53
C ALA A 84 -25.72 12.48 -10.35
N PHE A 85 -26.20 13.01 -9.22
CA PHE A 85 -25.45 13.07 -7.97
C PHE A 85 -25.06 11.68 -7.45
N GLY A 86 -25.97 10.71 -7.48
CA GLY A 86 -25.67 9.33 -7.07
C GLY A 86 -24.56 8.69 -7.90
N LEU A 87 -24.56 8.92 -9.22
CA LEU A 87 -23.48 8.46 -10.11
C LEU A 87 -22.16 9.17 -9.78
N TRP A 88 -22.18 10.49 -9.57
CA TRP A 88 -21.00 11.26 -9.16
C TRP A 88 -20.42 10.73 -7.83
N LEU A 89 -21.25 10.49 -6.82
CA LEU A 89 -20.82 9.97 -5.52
C LEU A 89 -20.27 8.54 -5.65
N THR A 90 -20.88 7.72 -6.52
CA THR A 90 -20.43 6.36 -6.81
C THR A 90 -19.00 6.34 -7.36
N ALA A 91 -18.57 7.37 -8.11
CA ALA A 91 -17.19 7.48 -8.57
C ALA A 91 -16.19 7.44 -7.41
N PHE A 92 -16.39 8.27 -6.39
CA PHE A 92 -15.54 8.31 -5.19
C PHE A 92 -15.68 7.03 -4.36
N GLY A 93 -16.92 6.54 -4.22
CA GLY A 93 -17.21 5.28 -3.52
C GLY A 93 -16.47 4.08 -4.11
N LEU A 94 -16.32 4.00 -5.44
CA LEU A 94 -15.55 2.95 -6.10
C LEU A 94 -14.05 3.04 -5.81
N LEU A 95 -13.46 4.24 -5.79
CA LEU A 95 -12.06 4.40 -5.40
C LEU A 95 -11.83 3.91 -3.95
N TRP A 96 -12.74 4.28 -3.04
CA TRP A 96 -12.68 3.82 -1.64
C TRP A 96 -12.87 2.31 -1.52
N LEU A 97 -13.84 1.75 -2.25
CA LEU A 97 -14.08 0.31 -2.27
C LEU A 97 -12.85 -0.45 -2.78
N GLY A 98 -12.20 0.04 -3.83
CA GLY A 98 -10.95 -0.53 -4.35
C GLY A 98 -9.84 -0.53 -3.30
N ALA A 99 -9.67 0.57 -2.56
CA ALA A 99 -8.70 0.67 -1.47
C ALA A 99 -9.01 -0.30 -0.32
N ILE A 100 -10.29 -0.42 0.07
CA ILE A 100 -10.74 -1.36 1.12
C ILE A 100 -10.50 -2.80 0.69
N GLN A 101 -10.83 -3.16 -0.56
CA GLN A 101 -10.59 -4.50 -1.08
C GLN A 101 -9.11 -4.86 -1.12
N ALA A 102 -8.24 -3.89 -1.44
CA ALA A 102 -6.80 -4.05 -1.36
C ALA A 102 -6.36 -4.36 0.09
N ALA A 103 -6.84 -3.58 1.07
CA ALA A 103 -6.52 -3.81 2.48
C ALA A 103 -7.02 -5.17 3.01
N MET A 104 -8.18 -5.65 2.56
CA MET A 104 -8.72 -6.97 2.94
C MET A 104 -7.89 -8.15 2.42
N LYS A 105 -7.26 -8.00 1.26
CA LYS A 105 -6.50 -9.07 0.59
C LYS A 105 -5.04 -9.11 1.00
N GLN A 106 -4.57 -8.08 1.71
CA GLN A 106 -3.18 -7.96 2.10
C GLN A 106 -2.91 -8.74 3.39
N VAL A 107 -1.75 -9.38 3.47
CA VAL A 107 -1.27 -10.00 4.71
C VAL A 107 -1.18 -8.93 5.80
N GLU A 108 -1.85 -9.18 6.93
CA GLU A 108 -1.89 -8.27 8.09
C GLU A 108 -2.37 -6.85 7.75
N GLY A 109 -3.09 -6.69 6.64
CA GLY A 109 -3.72 -5.43 6.26
C GLY A 109 -4.81 -5.02 7.26
N SER A 110 -5.05 -3.71 7.36
CA SER A 110 -6.07 -3.17 8.24
C SER A 110 -7.06 -2.30 7.47
N VAL A 111 -8.29 -2.79 7.33
CA VAL A 111 -9.39 -2.03 6.72
C VAL A 111 -9.65 -0.73 7.49
N VAL A 112 -9.60 -0.79 8.83
CA VAL A 112 -9.81 0.39 9.68
C VAL A 112 -8.75 1.45 9.41
N LYS A 113 -7.46 1.07 9.36
CA LYS A 113 -6.37 2.00 9.00
C LYS A 113 -6.58 2.59 7.60
N MET A 114 -6.96 1.79 6.61
CA MET A 114 -7.21 2.23 5.23
C MET A 114 -8.38 3.23 5.14
N VAL A 115 -9.48 2.96 5.84
CA VAL A 115 -10.64 3.86 5.88
C VAL A 115 -10.29 5.16 6.59
N MET A 116 -9.63 5.09 7.76
CA MET A 116 -9.21 6.28 8.49
C MET A 116 -8.26 7.15 7.66
N TRP A 117 -7.30 6.53 6.99
CA TRP A 117 -6.35 7.21 6.10
C TRP A 117 -7.05 7.90 4.92
N ASN A 118 -8.09 7.30 4.34
CA ASN A 118 -8.90 7.94 3.30
C ASN A 118 -9.84 9.03 3.86
N PHE A 119 -10.37 8.85 5.06
CA PHE A 119 -11.37 9.74 5.66
C PHE A 119 -10.79 11.01 6.26
N PHE A 120 -9.72 10.91 7.07
CA PHE A 120 -9.16 12.06 7.79
C PHE A 120 -8.25 12.93 6.91
N ARG A 121 -8.86 13.64 5.95
CA ARG A 121 -8.18 14.55 5.01
C ARG A 121 -9.06 15.70 4.55
N ILE A 122 -8.41 16.76 4.06
CA ILE A 122 -9.07 17.96 3.53
C ILE A 122 -9.90 17.63 2.28
N GLU A 123 -9.47 16.65 1.48
CA GLU A 123 -10.20 16.17 0.30
C GLU A 123 -11.57 15.58 0.68
N THR A 124 -11.67 14.87 1.80
CA THR A 124 -12.96 14.32 2.27
C THR A 124 -13.89 15.45 2.70
N LEU A 125 -13.36 16.47 3.36
CA LEU A 125 -14.14 17.66 3.70
C LEU A 125 -14.64 18.36 2.43
N LEU A 126 -13.77 18.52 1.43
CA LEU A 126 -14.14 19.10 0.14
C LEU A 126 -15.22 18.27 -0.56
N MET A 127 -15.11 16.93 -0.56
CA MET A 127 -16.14 16.04 -1.11
C MET A 127 -17.50 16.23 -0.43
N ILE A 128 -17.52 16.39 0.91
CA ILE A 128 -18.75 16.67 1.67
C ILE A 128 -19.34 18.03 1.27
N VAL A 129 -18.52 19.07 1.15
CA VAL A 129 -18.96 20.40 0.71
C VAL A 129 -19.54 20.36 -0.71
N LEU A 130 -18.87 19.68 -1.65
CA LEU A 130 -19.37 19.52 -3.01
C LEU A 130 -20.68 18.72 -3.05
N SER A 131 -20.80 17.67 -2.23
CA SER A 131 -22.02 16.90 -2.10
C SER A 131 -23.18 17.77 -1.60
N TRP A 132 -22.92 18.61 -0.61
CA TRP A 132 -23.90 19.58 -0.12
C TRP A 132 -24.32 20.57 -1.21
N VAL A 133 -23.37 21.08 -2.00
CA VAL A 133 -23.67 21.96 -3.15
C VAL A 133 -24.57 21.29 -4.17
N PHE A 134 -24.31 20.04 -4.55
CA PHE A 134 -25.13 19.33 -5.53
C PHE A 134 -26.54 19.01 -5.03
N LEU A 135 -26.70 18.76 -3.73
CA LEU A 135 -28.00 18.48 -3.12
C LEU A 135 -28.86 19.72 -2.89
N ASN A 136 -28.25 20.86 -2.58
CA ASN A 136 -28.97 22.10 -2.24
C ASN A 136 -29.04 23.10 -3.39
N GLN A 137 -28.29 22.87 -4.48
CA GLN A 137 -28.27 23.66 -5.72
C GLN A 137 -28.45 25.17 -5.50
N PRO A 138 -27.52 25.84 -4.77
CA PRO A 138 -27.70 27.25 -4.40
C PRO A 138 -27.71 28.19 -5.61
N SER A 139 -27.00 27.84 -6.69
CA SER A 139 -27.07 28.50 -7.99
C SER A 139 -26.38 27.68 -9.07
N ASN A 140 -26.77 27.89 -10.33
CA ASN A 140 -26.17 27.21 -11.49
C ASN A 140 -24.67 27.47 -11.62
N SER A 141 -24.20 28.70 -11.40
CA SER A 141 -22.77 29.03 -11.47
C SER A 141 -21.94 28.32 -10.40
N ILE A 142 -22.49 28.16 -9.19
CA ILE A 142 -21.83 27.41 -8.11
C ILE A 142 -21.76 25.92 -8.45
N VAL A 143 -22.81 25.34 -9.05
CA VAL A 143 -22.79 23.94 -9.51
C VAL A 143 -21.70 23.73 -10.58
N LEU A 144 -21.58 24.63 -11.55
CA LEU A 144 -20.52 24.55 -12.57
C LEU A 144 -19.12 24.62 -11.96
N PHE A 145 -18.92 25.52 -10.99
CA PHE A 145 -17.67 25.60 -10.25
C PHE A 145 -17.39 24.32 -9.44
N ALA A 146 -18.41 23.77 -8.78
CA ALA A 146 -18.29 22.51 -8.04
C ALA A 146 -17.93 21.32 -8.95
N LEU A 147 -18.49 21.26 -10.16
CA LEU A 147 -18.11 20.25 -11.17
C LEU A 147 -16.64 20.41 -11.59
N LEU A 148 -16.18 21.64 -11.81
CA LEU A 148 -14.78 21.92 -12.16
C LEU A 148 -13.83 21.50 -11.03
N VAL A 149 -14.18 21.75 -9.77
CA VAL A 149 -13.39 21.33 -8.59
C VAL A 149 -13.44 19.81 -8.36
N SER A 150 -14.51 19.14 -8.81
CA SER A 150 -14.65 17.68 -8.67
C SER A 150 -13.57 16.89 -9.40
N ILE A 151 -13.07 17.40 -10.54
CA ILE A 151 -12.03 16.74 -11.36
C ILE A 151 -10.71 16.61 -10.59
N PRO A 152 -10.07 17.70 -10.12
CA PRO A 152 -8.83 17.60 -9.35
C PRO A 152 -9.04 16.86 -8.03
N LEU A 153 -10.22 16.94 -7.41
CA LEU A 153 -10.54 16.17 -6.21
C LEU A 153 -10.55 14.66 -6.48
N TRP A 154 -11.26 14.21 -7.52
CA TRP A 154 -11.27 12.80 -7.94
C TRP A 154 -9.86 12.33 -8.29
N PHE A 155 -9.11 13.16 -9.01
CA PHE A 155 -7.75 12.85 -9.40
C PHE A 155 -6.83 12.71 -8.17
N SER A 156 -6.97 13.57 -7.15
CA SER A 156 -6.24 13.45 -5.88
C SER A 156 -6.47 12.08 -5.21
N TYR A 157 -7.74 11.65 -5.07
CA TYR A 157 -8.05 10.32 -4.53
C TYR A 157 -7.46 9.19 -5.36
N LEU A 158 -7.60 9.26 -6.69
CA LEU A 158 -7.09 8.25 -7.61
C LEU A 158 -5.57 8.10 -7.48
N VAL A 159 -4.83 9.19 -7.62
CA VAL A 159 -3.35 9.18 -7.61
C VAL A 159 -2.84 8.74 -6.26
N ARG A 160 -3.40 9.26 -5.17
CA ARG A 160 -2.97 8.92 -3.82
C ARG A 160 -3.15 7.43 -3.52
N ILE A 161 -4.32 6.86 -3.81
CA ILE A 161 -4.56 5.43 -3.59
C ILE A 161 -3.67 4.62 -4.54
N ALA A 162 -3.59 4.99 -5.82
CA ALA A 162 -2.79 4.27 -6.80
C ALA A 162 -1.30 4.24 -6.43
N THR A 163 -0.73 5.36 -5.97
CA THR A 163 0.69 5.44 -5.60
C THR A 163 1.02 4.57 -4.38
N VAL A 164 0.17 4.55 -3.35
CA VAL A 164 0.33 3.66 -2.20
C VAL A 164 0.24 2.19 -2.61
N LEU A 165 -0.73 1.83 -3.45
CA LEU A 165 -0.93 0.44 -3.89
C LEU A 165 0.08 -0.01 -4.95
N ALA A 166 0.72 0.93 -5.66
CA ALA A 166 1.78 0.67 -6.62
C ALA A 166 3.12 0.39 -5.94
N TRP A 167 3.30 0.84 -4.70
CA TRP A 167 4.50 0.54 -3.95
C TRP A 167 4.65 -0.99 -3.79
N PRO A 168 5.81 -1.57 -4.09
CA PRO A 168 6.02 -3.00 -3.97
C PRO A 168 5.69 -3.50 -2.56
N ALA A 169 4.81 -4.50 -2.46
CA ALA A 169 4.48 -5.11 -1.17
C ALA A 169 5.46 -6.25 -0.88
N GLY A 170 6.25 -6.11 0.17
CA GLY A 170 7.23 -7.10 0.56
C GLY A 170 7.53 -7.02 2.04
N ARG A 171 7.93 -8.15 2.62
CA ARG A 171 8.46 -8.22 3.98
C ARG A 171 9.78 -8.96 3.99
N TRP A 172 10.59 -8.69 4.99
CA TRP A 172 11.88 -9.34 5.16
C TRP A 172 11.81 -10.37 6.27
N LEU A 173 12.25 -11.59 6.00
CA LEU A 173 12.16 -12.74 6.89
C LEU A 173 13.55 -13.20 7.31
N LEU A 174 13.66 -13.66 8.55
CA LEU A 174 14.82 -14.37 9.07
C LEU A 174 14.36 -15.61 9.84
N PRO A 175 14.80 -16.83 9.47
CA PRO A 175 14.51 -18.05 10.21
C PRO A 175 15.22 -18.02 11.57
N ILE A 176 14.54 -18.49 12.61
CA ILE A 176 15.08 -18.50 13.97
C ILE A 176 15.26 -19.92 14.50
N ALA A 177 16.39 -20.15 15.18
CA ALA A 177 16.67 -21.42 15.83
C ALA A 177 16.13 -21.48 17.27
N HIS A 178 15.99 -20.30 17.91
CA HIS A 178 15.62 -20.20 19.32
C HIS A 178 14.44 -19.25 19.54
N VAL A 179 13.69 -19.48 20.62
CA VAL A 179 12.53 -18.65 21.01
C VAL A 179 12.97 -17.26 21.49
N ASP A 180 14.24 -17.11 21.85
CA ASP A 180 14.82 -15.80 22.18
C ASP A 180 15.22 -15.05 20.91
N VAL A 181 14.47 -13.98 20.66
CA VAL A 181 14.50 -13.17 19.44
C VAL A 181 15.43 -11.95 19.63
N GLY A 182 16.06 -11.80 20.78
CA GLY A 182 16.88 -10.62 21.08
C GLY A 182 16.04 -9.35 21.28
N LEU A 183 14.76 -9.50 21.64
CA LEU A 183 13.85 -8.37 21.91
C LEU A 183 14.31 -7.52 23.10
N SER A 184 15.17 -8.06 23.97
CA SER A 184 15.79 -7.33 25.08
C SER A 184 16.80 -6.27 24.62
N ASN A 185 17.35 -6.41 23.42
CA ASN A 185 18.40 -5.55 22.87
C ASN A 185 17.85 -4.48 21.94
N LEU A 186 16.52 -4.33 21.86
CA LEU A 186 15.89 -3.30 21.05
C LEU A 186 16.21 -1.91 21.60
N GLU A 187 16.42 -0.96 20.69
CA GLU A 187 16.60 0.46 21.03
C GLU A 187 15.38 1.01 21.78
N LEU A 188 15.57 2.09 22.55
CA LEU A 188 14.55 2.73 23.37
C LEU A 188 13.30 3.18 22.59
N ASP A 189 13.42 3.36 21.27
CA ASP A 189 12.33 3.78 20.38
C ASP A 189 11.33 2.65 20.05
N TRP A 190 11.66 1.40 20.38
CA TRP A 190 10.81 0.25 20.16
C TRP A 190 9.90 -0.02 21.35
N VAL A 191 8.62 -0.21 21.07
CA VAL A 191 7.62 -0.67 22.03
C VAL A 191 7.42 -2.17 21.86
N ALA A 192 7.89 -2.96 22.82
CA ALA A 192 7.70 -4.41 22.83
C ALA A 192 6.25 -4.79 23.19
N GLU A 193 5.56 -5.52 22.31
CA GLU A 193 4.21 -6.07 22.51
C GLU A 193 4.24 -7.54 23.00
N SER A 194 5.39 -8.20 22.82
CA SER A 194 5.64 -9.54 23.32
C SER A 194 7.05 -9.67 23.87
N ARG A 195 7.21 -10.45 24.95
CA ARG A 195 8.53 -10.81 25.50
C ARG A 195 9.11 -12.10 24.92
N ARG A 196 8.28 -12.91 24.28
CA ARG A 196 8.66 -14.21 23.69
C ARG A 196 8.25 -14.22 22.23
N TRP A 197 8.90 -15.04 21.42
CA TRP A 197 8.41 -15.27 20.07
C TRP A 197 6.97 -15.81 20.10
N ALA A 198 6.13 -15.25 19.23
CA ALA A 198 4.75 -15.65 19.03
C ALA A 198 4.28 -15.19 17.64
N ARG A 199 3.26 -15.85 17.10
CA ARG A 199 2.69 -15.54 15.77
C ARG A 199 1.83 -14.27 15.76
N ARG A 200 2.42 -13.14 16.15
CA ARG A 200 1.78 -11.84 16.33
C ARG A 200 2.85 -10.73 16.27
N PRO A 201 2.45 -9.44 16.32
CA PRO A 201 3.42 -8.36 16.47
C PRO A 201 4.23 -8.55 17.77
N LEU A 202 5.55 -8.46 17.64
CA LEU A 202 6.52 -8.64 18.71
C LEU A 202 6.95 -7.30 19.28
N ALA A 203 7.26 -6.34 18.41
CA ALA A 203 7.61 -4.98 18.77
C ALA A 203 7.25 -4.01 17.63
N ARG A 204 7.06 -2.74 17.97
CA ARG A 204 6.77 -1.69 16.99
C ARG A 204 7.59 -0.45 17.25
N ARG A 205 8.02 0.21 16.18
CA ARG A 205 8.66 1.53 16.20
C ARG A 205 7.85 2.45 15.31
N LYS A 206 7.34 3.54 15.88
CA LYS A 206 6.69 4.60 15.11
C LYS A 206 7.76 5.54 14.57
N LEU A 207 7.67 5.83 13.29
CA LEU A 207 8.56 6.76 12.60
C LEU A 207 7.78 8.05 12.39
N GLU A 208 8.28 9.13 12.98
CA GLU A 208 7.65 10.43 12.83
C GLU A 208 7.78 10.96 11.39
N SER A 209 6.89 11.90 11.04
CA SER A 209 6.96 12.59 9.76
C SER A 209 8.30 13.31 9.61
N GLY A 210 8.86 13.29 8.40
CA GLY A 210 10.15 13.89 8.06
C GLY A 210 11.35 12.94 8.15
N VAL A 211 11.22 11.79 8.81
CA VAL A 211 12.33 10.80 8.91
C VAL A 211 12.54 10.09 7.57
N VAL A 212 11.46 9.59 6.97
CA VAL A 212 11.51 8.88 5.68
C VAL A 212 10.63 9.55 4.62
N GLY A 213 9.82 10.53 4.99
CA GLY A 213 8.92 11.29 4.12
C GLY A 213 7.89 12.05 4.94
N ASP A 214 6.93 12.68 4.30
CA ASP A 214 5.92 13.54 4.95
C ASP A 214 4.82 12.76 5.70
N THR A 215 4.97 11.44 5.79
CA THR A 215 3.97 10.54 6.35
C THR A 215 4.59 9.71 7.49
N ARG A 216 3.85 9.56 8.58
CA ARG A 216 4.27 8.74 9.72
C ARG A 216 4.27 7.27 9.34
N MET A 217 5.41 6.61 9.36
CA MET A 217 5.52 5.18 9.05
C MET A 217 5.62 4.36 10.34
N GLU A 218 5.44 3.05 10.25
CA GLU A 218 5.57 2.15 11.38
C GLU A 218 6.43 0.95 10.96
N LEU A 219 7.46 0.64 11.75
CA LEU A 219 8.17 -0.63 11.63
C LEU A 219 7.58 -1.60 12.64
N VAL A 220 7.28 -2.82 12.19
CA VAL A 220 6.72 -3.87 13.02
C VAL A 220 7.57 -5.12 12.89
N LEU A 221 8.09 -5.60 14.02
CA LEU A 221 8.61 -6.96 14.14
C LEU A 221 7.45 -7.90 14.34
N PHE A 222 7.37 -8.95 13.54
CA PHE A 222 6.24 -9.87 13.55
C PHE A 222 6.74 -11.32 13.53
N GLY A 223 6.18 -12.20 14.37
CA GLY A 223 6.49 -13.61 14.31
C GLY A 223 5.66 -14.32 13.24
N VAL A 224 6.33 -14.99 12.31
CA VAL A 224 5.67 -15.72 11.21
C VAL A 224 6.01 -17.19 11.35
N ARG A 225 5.02 -18.07 11.29
CA ARG A 225 5.24 -19.52 11.13
C ARG A 225 4.81 -19.92 9.74
N HIS A 226 5.71 -20.59 9.03
CA HIS A 226 5.36 -21.31 7.83
C HIS A 226 5.77 -22.77 8.00
N GLU A 227 4.79 -23.67 7.88
CA GLU A 227 4.98 -25.10 8.13
C GLU A 227 5.58 -25.38 9.54
N ASN A 228 6.80 -25.91 9.58
CA ASN A 228 7.56 -26.22 10.80
C ASN A 228 8.72 -25.25 11.07
N HIS A 229 8.81 -24.15 10.33
CA HIS A 229 9.83 -23.14 10.52
C HIS A 229 9.23 -21.87 11.12
N ASP A 230 9.88 -21.36 12.15
CA ASP A 230 9.57 -20.11 12.80
C ASP A 230 10.49 -19.02 12.23
N PHE A 231 9.89 -17.89 11.88
CA PHE A 231 10.55 -16.72 11.30
C PHE A 231 10.23 -15.48 12.12
N ILE A 232 11.13 -14.51 12.04
CA ILE A 232 10.83 -13.13 12.36
C ILE A 232 10.71 -12.38 11.04
N ALA A 233 9.67 -11.55 10.95
CA ALA A 233 9.44 -10.67 9.84
C ALA A 233 9.61 -9.22 10.25
N ILE A 234 10.14 -8.41 9.34
CA ILE A 234 10.10 -6.95 9.42
C ILE A 234 9.05 -6.47 8.42
N HIS A 235 8.03 -5.79 8.95
CA HIS A 235 7.01 -5.11 8.17
C HIS A 235 7.27 -3.61 8.22
N TYR A 236 7.41 -3.00 7.06
CA TYR A 236 7.44 -1.55 6.92
C TYR A 236 6.05 -1.08 6.51
N VAL A 237 5.34 -0.46 7.44
CA VAL A 237 3.88 -0.27 7.38
C VAL A 237 3.55 1.21 7.21
N HIS A 238 2.76 1.51 6.18
CA HIS A 238 2.20 2.82 5.91
C HIS A 238 0.95 3.11 6.76
N PRO A 239 0.54 4.37 7.03
CA PRO A 239 -0.67 4.69 7.81
C PRO A 239 -1.96 4.04 7.32
N SER A 240 -2.05 3.74 6.03
CA SER A 240 -3.19 2.99 5.46
C SER A 240 -3.24 1.53 5.92
N GLY A 241 -2.19 1.03 6.59
CA GLY A 241 -2.01 -0.38 6.94
C GLY A 241 -1.37 -1.22 5.84
N VAL A 242 -0.91 -0.59 4.75
CA VAL A 242 -0.22 -1.29 3.65
C VAL A 242 1.22 -1.60 4.05
N ILE A 243 1.63 -2.85 3.84
CA ILE A 243 3.02 -3.29 4.00
C ILE A 243 3.76 -2.96 2.72
N MET A 244 4.85 -2.25 2.87
CA MET A 244 5.71 -1.74 1.81
C MET A 244 7.08 -2.42 1.93
N ASP A 245 7.71 -2.68 0.79
CA ASP A 245 9.11 -3.08 0.75
C ASP A 245 10.01 -1.85 0.94
N PRO A 246 10.92 -1.83 1.93
CA PRO A 246 11.84 -0.72 2.11
C PRO A 246 12.96 -0.65 1.05
N PHE A 247 13.35 -1.77 0.44
CA PHE A 247 14.51 -1.81 -0.45
C PHE A 247 14.11 -1.78 -1.93
N VAL A 248 13.68 -0.60 -2.40
CA VAL A 248 13.25 -0.38 -3.79
C VAL A 248 14.20 0.61 -4.49
N ARG A 249 14.63 0.33 -5.73
CA ARG A 249 15.62 1.16 -6.47
C ARG A 249 15.02 2.46 -7.03
N ASN A 250 13.77 2.41 -7.48
CA ASN A 250 13.15 3.54 -8.18
C ASN A 250 12.20 4.29 -7.25
N PRO A 251 12.47 5.57 -6.95
CA PRO A 251 11.50 6.42 -6.28
C PRO A 251 10.30 6.63 -7.20
N VAL A 252 9.14 6.75 -6.58
CA VAL A 252 7.86 7.25 -7.13
C VAL A 252 8.11 8.17 -8.34
N GLY A 253 7.92 7.67 -9.56
CA GLY A 253 8.20 8.52 -10.73
C GLY A 253 8.52 7.82 -12.04
N SER A 254 9.46 6.87 -12.09
CA SER A 254 9.87 6.34 -13.40
C SER A 254 8.98 5.20 -13.92
N GLN A 255 8.35 4.44 -13.02
CA GLN A 255 7.57 3.23 -13.35
C GLN A 255 6.19 3.15 -12.67
N VAL A 256 5.89 4.11 -11.78
CA VAL A 256 4.60 4.20 -11.08
C VAL A 256 3.65 5.07 -11.90
N PRO A 257 2.35 4.73 -12.04
CA PRO A 257 1.40 5.63 -12.68
C PRO A 257 1.43 7.02 -12.02
N PHE A 258 1.29 8.08 -12.83
CA PHE A 258 1.26 9.48 -12.39
C PHE A 258 2.61 10.07 -11.93
N SER A 259 3.70 9.80 -12.64
CA SER A 259 5.07 10.28 -12.34
C SER A 259 5.24 11.74 -11.89
N ARG A 260 4.45 12.68 -12.45
CA ARG A 260 4.52 14.11 -12.13
C ARG A 260 3.58 14.55 -11.01
N LEU A 261 2.50 13.81 -10.80
CA LEU A 261 1.43 14.17 -9.87
C LEU A 261 1.53 13.33 -8.58
N GLY A 262 2.16 12.16 -8.65
CA GLY A 262 2.52 11.30 -7.54
C GLY A 262 3.20 12.10 -6.43
N PRO A 263 4.34 12.78 -6.67
CA PRO A 263 5.04 13.54 -5.63
C PRO A 263 4.20 14.65 -4.95
N ILE A 264 3.15 15.15 -5.62
CA ILE A 264 2.27 16.20 -5.08
C ILE A 264 1.21 15.60 -4.13
N PHE A 265 0.78 14.37 -4.40
CA PHE A 265 -0.29 13.68 -3.68
C PHE A 265 0.17 12.42 -2.93
N SER A 266 1.47 12.09 -2.98
CA SER A 266 1.99 10.82 -2.49
C SER A 266 2.24 10.89 -1.01
N ASP A 267 1.57 9.99 -0.28
CA ASP A 267 1.84 9.73 1.13
C ASP A 267 2.93 8.64 1.30
N VAL A 268 3.64 8.28 0.22
CA VAL A 268 4.62 7.18 0.22
C VAL A 268 6.02 7.68 0.60
N PRO A 269 6.87 6.80 1.20
CA PRO A 269 8.20 7.17 1.66
C PRO A 269 9.17 7.56 0.53
N HIS A 270 10.18 8.36 0.88
CA HIS A 270 11.38 8.54 0.08
C HIS A 270 12.29 7.31 0.21
N VAL A 271 12.68 6.77 -0.94
CA VAL A 271 13.56 5.59 -1.04
C VAL A 271 14.84 5.76 -0.22
N THR A 272 15.51 6.91 -0.35
CA THR A 272 16.77 7.18 0.36
C THR A 272 16.59 7.15 1.86
N GLY A 273 15.53 7.76 2.39
CA GLY A 273 15.22 7.76 3.82
C GLY A 273 14.95 6.35 4.35
N SER A 274 14.32 5.48 3.55
CA SER A 274 14.04 4.10 3.96
C SER A 274 15.31 3.27 4.04
N TRP A 275 16.27 3.49 3.13
CA TRP A 275 17.55 2.78 3.13
C TRP A 275 18.43 3.22 4.28
N THR A 276 18.52 4.53 4.55
CA THR A 276 19.30 5.04 5.69
C THR A 276 18.73 4.59 7.03
N LEU A 277 17.41 4.47 7.13
CA LEU A 277 16.77 4.00 8.36
C LEU A 277 17.05 2.50 8.63
N LEU A 278 17.19 1.72 7.57
CA LEU A 278 17.35 0.27 7.62
C LEU A 278 18.75 -0.14 7.14
N GLU A 279 19.75 0.69 7.42
CA GLU A 279 21.15 0.37 7.16
C GLU A 279 21.57 -0.88 7.92
N ASP A 280 21.08 -1.07 9.15
CA ASP A 280 21.23 -2.27 9.96
C ASP A 280 19.88 -2.93 10.27
N PRO A 281 19.82 -4.27 10.40
CA PRO A 281 18.61 -4.93 10.85
C PRO A 281 18.31 -4.56 12.31
N PRO A 282 17.05 -4.31 12.68
CA PRO A 282 16.66 -3.91 14.03
C PRO A 282 16.89 -4.99 15.09
N VAL A 283 17.07 -6.25 14.66
CA VAL A 283 17.39 -7.39 15.53
C VAL A 283 18.37 -8.32 14.84
N THR A 284 19.27 -8.90 15.63
CA THR A 284 20.25 -9.90 15.21
C THR A 284 20.12 -11.18 16.05
N PRO A 285 18.98 -11.90 15.95
CA PRO A 285 18.78 -13.14 16.67
C PRO A 285 19.71 -14.23 16.15
N VAL A 286 19.82 -15.33 16.91
CA VAL A 286 20.51 -16.54 16.42
C VAL A 286 19.70 -17.12 15.26
N ALA A 287 20.19 -16.87 14.04
CA ALA A 287 19.57 -17.34 12.82
C ALA A 287 19.63 -18.87 12.73
N ALA A 288 18.52 -19.49 12.32
CA ALA A 288 18.55 -20.86 11.84
C ALA A 288 19.01 -20.91 10.38
N GLU A 289 19.41 -22.09 9.92
CA GLU A 289 19.64 -22.30 8.48
C GLU A 289 18.32 -22.17 7.71
N TRP A 290 18.41 -21.60 6.50
CA TRP A 290 17.27 -21.57 5.60
C TRP A 290 16.95 -22.98 5.11
N PRO A 291 15.67 -23.40 5.10
CA PRO A 291 15.29 -24.68 4.52
C PRO A 291 15.63 -24.69 3.03
N ALA A 292 16.39 -25.68 2.57
CA ALA A 292 16.86 -25.75 1.17
C ALA A 292 15.72 -25.67 0.13
N GLU A 293 14.52 -26.15 0.48
CA GLU A 293 13.32 -26.09 -0.37
C GLU A 293 12.77 -24.66 -0.56
N MET A 294 13.06 -23.74 0.37
CA MET A 294 12.61 -22.35 0.32
C MET A 294 13.62 -21.43 -0.38
N ILE A 295 14.83 -21.92 -0.64
CA ILE A 295 15.88 -21.20 -1.35
C ILE A 295 15.62 -21.33 -2.85
N PRO A 296 15.45 -20.22 -3.60
CA PRO A 296 15.30 -20.28 -5.03
C PRO A 296 16.56 -20.83 -5.71
N ALA A 297 16.38 -21.68 -6.73
CA ALA A 297 17.49 -22.39 -7.38
C ALA A 297 18.59 -21.49 -7.98
N TRP A 298 18.24 -20.28 -8.43
CA TRP A 298 19.19 -19.33 -9.03
C TRP A 298 20.09 -18.62 -8.01
N GLU A 299 19.75 -18.61 -6.71
CA GLU A 299 20.67 -18.06 -5.70
C GLU A 299 21.91 -18.94 -5.53
N PHE A 300 21.84 -20.23 -5.89
CA PHE A 300 22.99 -21.13 -5.93
C PHE A 300 23.87 -20.94 -7.18
N GLU A 301 23.44 -20.15 -8.17
CA GLU A 301 24.21 -19.89 -9.39
C GLU A 301 25.05 -18.60 -9.28
N GLU A 302 24.83 -17.77 -8.25
CA GLU A 302 25.53 -16.50 -8.02
C GLU A 302 26.63 -16.58 -6.93
N GLU A 303 26.86 -17.75 -6.31
CA GLU A 303 28.00 -18.06 -5.41
C GLU A 303 29.17 -18.72 -6.14
#